data_AF-A0A699VVJ3-F1
#
_entry.id   AF-A0A699VVJ3-F1
#
_cell.length_a   1.000
_cell.length_b   1.000
_cell.length_c   1.000
_cell.angle_alpha   90.00
_cell.angle_beta   90.00
_cell.angle_gamma   90.00
#
_symmetry.space_group_name_H-M   'P 1'
#
loop_
_entity.id
_entity.type
_entity.pdbx_description
1 polymer ?
#
loop_
_entity_poly.entity_id
_entity_poly.type
_entity_poly.pdbx_seq_one_letter_code
_entity_poly.pdbx_strand_id
1 'polypeptide(L)'
;PEGKTIIKTKWIFKNNKDESILIIRNQASLIAVGYSQQEGIDYDETFAPVARIKAIRLFLAYVAHKDFTVFQIDVKTTFLNGILKEEVYVGQPSVLD
;
A
#
# COMPACT_ATOMS: atom_id res chain seq x y z
N PRO A 1 22.96 13.14 1.86
CA PRO A 1 24.32 12.73 2.28
C PRO A 1 25.15 12.37 1.04
N GLU A 2 26.45 12.65 1.08
CA GLU A 2 27.34 12.30 -0.03
C GLU A 2 27.32 10.78 -0.25
N GLY A 3 27.13 10.35 -1.51
CA GLY A 3 27.03 8.93 -1.87
C GLY A 3 25.74 8.18 -1.50
N LYS A 4 24.73 8.84 -0.91
CA LYS A 4 23.43 8.21 -0.58
C LYS A 4 22.35 8.60 -1.60
N THR A 5 21.56 7.62 -2.04
CA THR A 5 20.37 7.84 -2.86
C THR A 5 19.28 8.50 -2.02
N ILE A 6 18.75 9.63 -2.49
CA ILE A 6 17.67 10.37 -1.83
C ILE A 6 16.35 10.07 -2.54
N ILE A 7 15.39 9.48 -1.83
CA ILE A 7 14.05 9.25 -2.36
C ILE A 7 13.25 10.54 -2.27
N LYS A 8 12.72 11.02 -3.40
CA LYS A 8 11.86 12.20 -3.43
C LYS A 8 10.57 11.94 -2.66
N THR A 9 10.04 12.95 -1.97
CA THR A 9 8.73 12.86 -1.30
C THR A 9 7.77 13.93 -1.80
N LYS A 10 6.47 13.66 -1.68
CA LYS A 10 5.40 14.60 -2.06
C LYS A 10 4.26 14.52 -1.07
N TRP A 11 3.63 15.67 -0.81
CA TRP A 11 2.37 15.74 -0.09
C TRP A 11 1.17 15.42 -0.99
N ILE A 12 0.28 14.57 -0.49
CA ILE A 12 -1.05 14.35 -1.06
C ILE A 12 -2.08 14.82 -0.05
N PHE A 13 -2.95 15.74 -0.49
CA PHE A 13 -4.09 16.20 0.29
C PHE A 13 -5.37 15.62 -0.32
N LYS A 14 -6.23 15.08 0.52
CA LYS A 14 -7.52 14.51 0.14
C LYS A 14 -8.58 14.93 1.14
N ASN A 15 -9.68 15.47 0.64
CA ASN A 15 -10.87 15.71 1.45
C ASN A 15 -11.80 14.51 1.31
N ASN A 16 -11.95 13.74 2.38
CA ASN A 16 -12.90 12.65 2.46
C ASN A 16 -14.29 13.24 2.70
N LYS A 17 -15.21 12.89 1.79
CA LYS A 17 -16.59 13.35 1.80
C LYS A 17 -17.54 12.21 2.16
N ASP A 18 -18.66 12.54 2.78
CA ASP A 18 -19.76 11.58 2.95
C ASP A 18 -20.58 11.43 1.67
N GLU A 19 -21.63 10.59 1.74
CA GLU A 19 -22.60 10.40 0.66
C GLU A 19 -23.34 11.70 0.29
N SER A 20 -23.41 12.66 1.21
CA SER A 20 -23.99 14.00 0.99
C SER A 20 -22.97 15.04 0.49
N ILE A 21 -21.75 14.60 0.12
CA ILE A 21 -20.66 15.44 -0.42
C ILE A 21 -20.08 16.40 0.63
N LEU A 22 -20.49 16.32 1.90
CA LEU A 22 -19.93 17.12 2.98
C LEU A 22 -18.55 16.61 3.37
N ILE A 23 -17.61 17.52 3.57
CA ILE A 23 -16.24 17.19 3.97
C ILE A 23 -16.27 16.73 5.42
N ILE A 24 -16.02 15.44 5.64
CA ILE A 24 -15.93 14.85 6.99
C ILE A 24 -14.51 14.95 7.52
N ARG A 25 -13.50 14.81 6.65
CA ARG A 25 -12.11 14.72 7.06
C ARG A 25 -11.15 15.19 5.97
N ASN A 26 -10.26 16.10 6.34
CA ASN A 26 -9.09 16.41 5.54
C ASN A 26 -7.97 15.43 5.90
N GLN A 27 -7.39 14.80 4.89
CA GLN A 27 -6.30 13.83 5.02
C GLN A 27 -5.08 14.37 4.27
N ALA A 28 -3.97 14.52 4.99
CA ALA A 28 -2.67 14.78 4.40
C ALA A 28 -1.83 13.50 4.51
N SER A 29 -1.12 13.14 3.46
CA SER A 29 -0.24 11.98 3.43
C SER A 29 1.07 12.35 2.75
N LEU A 30 2.18 12.12 3.44
CA LEU A 30 3.53 12.26 2.87
C LEU A 30 3.92 10.94 2.25
N ILE A 31 4.18 10.94 0.95
CA ILE A 31 4.46 9.72 0.18
C ILE A 31 5.84 9.83 -0.46
N ALA A 32 6.61 8.75 -0.34
CA ALA A 32 7.83 8.55 -1.09
C ALA A 32 7.48 8.27 -2.56
N VAL A 33 8.06 9.04 -3.47
CA VAL A 33 7.85 8.92 -4.91
C VAL A 33 8.71 7.76 -5.41
N GLY A 34 8.09 6.58 -5.52
CA GLY A 34 8.77 5.29 -5.71
C GLY A 34 9.23 4.95 -7.12
N TYR A 35 9.35 5.91 -8.05
CA TYR A 35 9.81 5.62 -9.43
C TYR A 35 11.31 5.29 -9.53
N SER A 36 11.96 4.92 -8.42
CA SER A 36 13.37 4.53 -8.38
C SER A 36 13.59 3.03 -8.61
N GLN A 37 12.52 2.22 -8.64
CA GLN A 37 12.64 0.78 -8.86
C GLN A 37 13.16 0.51 -10.27
N GLN A 38 14.19 -0.34 -10.38
CA GLN A 38 14.80 -0.72 -11.65
C GLN A 38 14.35 -2.13 -12.08
N GLU A 39 13.83 -2.24 -13.31
CA GLU A 39 13.42 -3.51 -13.92
C GLU A 39 14.58 -4.52 -13.90
N GLY A 40 14.35 -5.72 -13.35
CA GLY A 40 15.37 -6.77 -13.20
C GLY A 40 16.30 -6.63 -11.98
N ILE A 41 16.08 -5.63 -11.10
CA ILE A 41 16.79 -5.48 -9.82
C ILE A 41 15.79 -5.52 -8.66
N ASP A 42 14.76 -4.67 -8.71
CA ASP A 42 13.78 -4.50 -7.62
C ASP A 42 12.43 -5.17 -7.92
N TYR A 43 12.22 -5.66 -9.14
CA TYR A 43 10.95 -6.23 -9.61
C TYR A 43 10.82 -7.74 -9.38
N ASP A 44 11.92 -8.43 -9.09
CA ASP A 44 11.93 -9.88 -8.93
C ASP A 44 11.38 -10.33 -7.55
N GLU A 45 11.29 -9.40 -6.59
CA GLU A 45 10.67 -9.64 -5.28
C GLU A 45 9.17 -9.30 -5.33
N THR A 46 8.34 -10.31 -5.58
CA THR A 46 6.88 -10.17 -5.56
C THR A 46 6.35 -10.15 -4.12
N PHE A 47 6.14 -8.97 -3.53
CA PHE A 47 5.66 -8.83 -2.14
C PHE A 47 4.13 -8.87 -1.97
N ALA A 48 3.35 -8.89 -3.05
CA ALA A 48 1.90 -8.93 -2.96
C ALA A 48 1.41 -10.39 -2.94
N PRO A 49 0.80 -10.88 -1.83
CA PRO A 49 0.12 -12.17 -1.82
C PRO A 49 -1.20 -12.05 -2.60
N VAL A 50 -1.12 -12.02 -3.93
CA VAL A 50 -2.32 -12.09 -4.75
C VAL A 50 -2.80 -13.54 -4.74
N ALA A 51 -3.83 -13.82 -3.95
CA ALA A 51 -4.49 -15.11 -3.97
C ALA A 51 -4.96 -15.43 -5.39
N ARG A 52 -4.42 -16.50 -5.98
CA ARG A 52 -4.78 -16.93 -7.34
C ARG A 52 -6.26 -17.30 -7.37
N ILE A 53 -6.99 -16.88 -8.39
CA ILE A 53 -8.45 -17.12 -8.48
C ILE A 53 -8.83 -18.61 -8.40
N LYS A 54 -7.96 -19.51 -8.89
CA LYS A 54 -8.12 -20.96 -8.75
C LYS A 54 -8.07 -21.42 -7.29
N ALA A 55 -7.20 -20.84 -6.47
CA ALA A 55 -7.08 -21.18 -5.05
C ALA A 55 -8.32 -20.68 -4.27
N ILE A 56 -8.81 -19.48 -4.58
CA ILE A 56 -10.04 -18.94 -3.96
C ILE A 56 -11.25 -19.85 -4.30
N ARG A 57 -11.39 -20.26 -5.56
CA ARG A 57 -12.48 -21.16 -5.99
C ARG A 57 -12.41 -22.52 -5.27
N LEU A 58 -11.22 -23.10 -5.17
CA LEU A 58 -11.03 -24.36 -4.44
C LEU A 58 -11.36 -24.21 -2.95
N PHE A 59 -10.91 -23.13 -2.33
CA PHE A 59 -11.22 -22.82 -0.93
C PHE A 59 -12.73 -22.69 -0.69
N LEU A 60 -13.44 -21.92 -1.53
CA LEU A 60 -14.89 -21.76 -1.41
C LEU A 60 -15.65 -23.08 -1.65
N ALA A 61 -15.22 -23.89 -2.62
CA ALA A 61 -15.82 -25.20 -2.87
C ALA A 61 -15.65 -26.13 -1.66
N TYR A 62 -14.47 -26.10 -1.02
CA TYR A 62 -14.19 -26.90 0.16
C TYR A 62 -15.02 -26.45 1.37
N VAL A 63 -15.09 -25.13 1.61
CA VAL A 63 -15.91 -24.52 2.66
C VAL A 63 -17.37 -24.91 2.51
N ALA A 64 -17.93 -24.82 1.30
CA ALA A 64 -19.29 -25.21 1.01
C ALA A 64 -19.52 -26.71 1.23
N HIS A 65 -18.55 -27.56 0.91
CA HIS A 65 -18.64 -29.00 1.18
C HIS A 65 -18.57 -29.35 2.67
N LYS A 66 -17.96 -28.49 3.50
CA LYS A 66 -17.79 -28.72 4.94
C LYS A 66 -18.77 -27.93 5.81
N ASP A 67 -19.72 -27.21 5.21
CA ASP A 67 -20.63 -26.30 5.91
C ASP A 67 -19.92 -25.30 6.83
N PHE A 68 -18.75 -24.80 6.40
CA PHE A 68 -17.98 -23.83 7.17
C PHE A 68 -18.51 -22.40 6.95
N THR A 69 -18.49 -21.61 8.02
CA THR A 69 -18.73 -20.16 7.91
C THR A 69 -17.42 -19.46 7.59
N VAL A 70 -17.41 -18.65 6.52
CA VAL A 70 -16.25 -17.84 6.14
C VAL A 70 -16.51 -16.38 6.46
N PHE A 71 -15.51 -15.73 7.05
CA PHE A 71 -15.49 -14.29 7.28
C PHE A 71 -14.46 -13.65 6.36
N GLN A 72 -14.82 -12.51 5.76
CA GLN A 72 -13.90 -11.70 4.97
C GLN A 72 -13.56 -10.44 5.76
N ILE A 73 -12.27 -10.12 5.83
CA ILE A 73 -11.79 -8.86 6.38
C ILE A 73 -11.12 -8.10 5.24
N ASP A 74 -11.78 -7.04 4.77
CA ASP A 74 -11.17 -6.08 3.85
C ASP A 74 -10.43 -5.02 4.67
N VAL A 75 -9.10 -5.11 4.67
CA VAL A 75 -8.28 -4.15 5.39
C VAL A 75 -7.94 -2.99 4.46
N LYS A 76 -8.78 -1.94 4.51
CA LYS A 76 -8.68 -0.72 3.69
C LYS A 76 -7.35 0.03 3.79
N THR A 77 -6.56 -0.21 4.83
CA THR A 77 -5.31 0.51 5.13
C THR A 77 -4.18 -0.44 5.51
N THR A 78 -3.92 -1.48 4.73
CA THR A 78 -2.73 -2.33 4.92
C THR A 78 -1.49 -1.63 4.39
N PHE A 79 -0.99 -0.64 5.13
CA PHE A 79 0.44 -0.38 5.08
C PHE A 79 1.10 -1.46 5.95
N LEU A 80 1.95 -2.28 5.35
CA LEU A 80 2.79 -3.21 6.10
C LEU A 80 3.76 -2.36 6.94
N ASN A 81 3.46 -2.14 8.23
CA ASN A 81 4.38 -1.54 9.19
C ASN A 81 5.51 -2.52 9.56
N GLY A 82 6.22 -3.02 8.55
CA GLY A 82 7.41 -3.82 8.73
C GLY A 82 8.57 -2.95 9.20
N ILE A 83 9.42 -3.50 10.06
CA ILE A 83 10.70 -2.87 10.38
C ILE A 83 11.56 -2.95 9.11
N LEU A 84 11.95 -1.79 8.59
CA LEU A 84 12.86 -1.73 7.45
C LEU A 84 14.26 -2.11 7.93
N LYS A 85 14.87 -3.14 7.32
CA LYS A 85 16.26 -3.53 7.62
C LYS A 85 17.28 -2.56 7.03
N GLU A 86 16.86 -1.78 6.03
CA GLU A 86 17.70 -0.86 5.28
C GLU A 86 17.53 0.57 5.77
N GLU A 87 18.61 1.34 5.74
CA GLU A 87 18.60 2.76 6.04
C GLU A 87 18.25 3.55 4.78
N VAL A 88 17.10 4.23 4.79
CA VAL A 88 16.60 5.00 3.63
C VAL A 88 16.61 6.49 3.94
N TYR A 89 17.13 7.28 2.99
CA TYR A 89 17.13 8.73 3.05
C TYR A 89 16.03 9.30 2.17
N VAL A 90 15.16 10.11 2.76
CA VAL A 90 14.09 10.82 2.05
C VAL A 90 14.41 12.30 1.93
N GLY A 91 14.13 12.87 0.77
CA GLY A 91 14.21 14.31 0.55
C GLY A 91 13.07 15.01 1.25
N GLN A 92 13.34 16.17 1.85
CA GLN A 92 12.30 17.03 2.39
C GLN A 92 11.35 17.45 1.25
N PRO A 93 10.02 17.30 1.40
CA PRO A 93 9.08 17.75 0.39
C PRO A 93 9.17 19.28 0.28
N SER A 94 9.06 19.81 -0.94
CA SER A 94 8.90 21.26 -1.14
C SER A 94 7.63 21.72 -0.42
N VAL A 95 7.73 22.83 0.32
CA VAL A 95 6.53 23.54 0.80
C VAL A 95 5.77 23.98 -0.45
N LEU A 96 4.45 23.70 -0.50
CA LEU A 96 3.62 24.12 -1.63
C LEU A 96 3.66 25.65 -1.74
N ASP A 97 3.94 26.15 -2.95
CA ASP A 97 3.36 27.41 -3.43
C ASP A 97 1.90 27.17 -3.85
#